data_AF-A0A6A6A670-F1
#
_entry.id   AF-A0A6A6A670-F1
#
_cell.length_a   1.000
_cell.length_b   1.000
_cell.length_c   1.000
_cell.angle_alpha   90.00
_cell.angle_beta   90.00
_cell.angle_gamma   90.00
#
_symmetry.space_group_name_H-M   'P 1'
#
loop_
_entity.id
_entity.type
_entity.pdbx_description
1 polymer ?
#
loop_
_entity_poly.entity_id
_entity_poly.type
_entity_poly.pdbx_seq_one_letter_code
_entity_poly.pdbx_strand_id
1 'polypeptide(L)'
;MAEDPGDPLTAKVQALSDIELAVLICLVADQHCIVEAEKDAIDDVQQELQLVATRVFGLTCAVLNCDEHTTLDDFGRGILVEEERGDYFGERGVRARDEVSSSFSGSPKNAAFTSPRSFTPLEGRRIANVVVVKNLNLASSHVQIQALELIRGKRNFTRTAVHAAPRPFLLIALNALGGARLTLHLCDQFFISHKHHVDDGYPNLEDVMAEDGGVFEDDASASSVVRRSSYVMKKREAPAVLMSTEDIAHLTALMGEVKISSEIQAYLHNVVVFMRLHRAVAGGISATATRHLSILAHALAPLHGLNYITPSLVALAARKIYPHRITITTPENERSMQWGSSLDAVKAVLDGVTVEDVIEEVLQSIEEPL
;
A
#
# COMPACT_ATOMS: atom_id res chain seq x y z
N MET A 1 13.60 35.14 -13.94
CA MET A 1 13.48 33.73 -13.54
C MET A 1 13.33 33.74 -12.05
N ALA A 2 12.09 33.71 -11.57
CA ALA A 2 11.84 33.56 -10.14
C ALA A 2 12.12 32.10 -9.81
N GLU A 3 13.08 31.85 -8.91
CA GLU A 3 13.19 30.58 -8.21
C GLU A 3 11.90 30.42 -7.40
N ASP A 4 11.11 29.41 -7.74
CA ASP A 4 9.97 29.03 -6.92
C ASP A 4 10.50 28.62 -5.54
N PRO A 5 9.95 29.13 -4.43
CA PRO A 5 10.34 28.70 -3.10
C PRO A 5 10.09 27.19 -3.04
N GLY A 6 11.13 26.40 -2.77
CA GLY A 6 11.05 24.94 -2.76
C GLY A 6 9.77 24.48 -2.08
N ASP A 7 8.90 23.83 -2.85
CA ASP A 7 7.55 23.45 -2.42
C ASP A 7 7.66 22.74 -1.06
N PRO A 8 7.01 23.22 0.01
CA PRO A 8 7.07 22.60 1.34
C PRO A 8 6.75 21.10 1.29
N LEU A 9 6.00 20.67 0.28
CA LEU A 9 5.70 19.27 0.00
C LEU A 9 6.93 18.45 -0.36
N THR A 10 7.84 18.96 -1.18
CA THR A 10 9.08 18.26 -1.58
C THR A 10 10.01 18.07 -0.39
N ALA A 11 10.09 19.07 0.50
CA ALA A 11 10.88 18.96 1.73
C ALA A 11 10.30 17.90 2.68
N LYS A 12 8.97 17.81 2.79
CA LYS A 12 8.30 16.75 3.55
C LYS A 12 8.59 15.38 2.95
N VAL A 13 8.51 15.24 1.62
CA VAL A 13 8.78 13.96 0.93
C VAL A 13 10.23 13.51 1.13
N GLN A 14 11.20 14.43 1.10
CA GLN A 14 12.61 14.12 1.34
C GLN A 14 12.92 13.70 2.78
N ALA A 15 12.05 14.04 3.73
CA ALA A 15 12.19 13.64 5.14
C ALA A 15 11.58 12.26 5.42
N LEU A 16 10.86 11.66 4.47
CA LEU A 16 10.27 10.34 4.63
C LEU A 16 11.33 9.24 4.50
N SER A 17 11.17 8.21 5.32
CA SER A 17 11.87 6.94 5.19
C SER A 17 11.41 6.16 3.96
N ASP A 18 12.15 5.12 3.59
CA ASP A 18 11.87 4.30 2.41
C ASP A 18 10.49 3.61 2.48
N ILE A 19 10.07 3.16 3.67
CA ILE A 19 8.77 2.50 3.87
C ILE A 19 7.62 3.51 3.79
N GLU A 20 7.80 4.70 4.36
CA GLU A 20 6.82 5.79 4.28
C GLU A 20 6.67 6.29 2.84
N LEU A 21 7.78 6.42 2.12
CA LEU A 21 7.80 6.80 0.72
C LEU A 21 7.07 5.75 -0.15
N ALA A 22 7.30 4.45 0.11
CA ALA A 22 6.61 3.37 -0.59
C ALA A 22 5.08 3.44 -0.36
N VAL A 23 4.64 3.71 0.87
CA VAL A 23 3.22 3.91 1.21
C VAL A 23 2.66 5.16 0.53
N LEU A 24 3.39 6.28 0.56
CA LEU A 24 2.97 7.52 -0.10
C LEU A 24 2.76 7.31 -1.60
N ILE A 25 3.73 6.69 -2.28
CA ILE A 25 3.65 6.39 -3.73
C ILE A 25 2.39 5.57 -4.03
N CYS A 26 2.07 4.58 -3.20
CA CYS A 26 0.88 3.75 -3.39
C CYS A 26 -0.43 4.52 -3.15
N LEU A 27 -0.46 5.41 -2.15
CA LEU A 27 -1.62 6.27 -1.89
C LEU A 27 -1.85 7.26 -3.04
N VAL A 28 -0.79 7.89 -3.56
CA VAL A 28 -0.86 8.85 -4.67
C VAL A 28 -1.31 8.15 -5.96
N ALA A 29 -0.79 6.96 -6.23
CA ALA A 29 -1.13 6.16 -7.41
C ALA A 29 -2.47 5.39 -7.28
N ASP A 30 -3.10 5.41 -6.10
CA ASP A 30 -4.30 4.62 -5.78
C ASP A 30 -4.11 3.13 -6.10
N GLN A 31 -2.92 2.60 -5.77
CA GLN A 31 -2.55 1.20 -5.96
C GLN A 31 -2.09 0.54 -4.64
N HIS A 32 -1.78 -0.76 -4.69
CA HIS A 32 -1.47 -1.58 -3.52
C HIS A 32 -0.02 -2.09 -3.55
N CYS A 33 0.58 -2.35 -2.40
CA CYS A 33 1.97 -2.80 -2.32
C CYS A 33 2.15 -4.15 -1.61
N ILE A 34 3.28 -4.77 -1.92
CA ILE A 34 3.83 -5.89 -1.16
C ILE A 34 5.02 -5.33 -0.37
N VAL A 35 5.08 -5.69 0.91
CA VAL A 35 6.24 -5.44 1.76
C VAL A 35 6.79 -6.80 2.18
N GLU A 36 8.07 -7.02 1.94
CA GLU A 36 8.78 -8.22 2.36
C GLU A 36 9.78 -7.86 3.46
N ALA A 37 9.77 -8.61 4.55
CA ALA A 37 10.66 -8.40 5.69
C ALA A 37 11.24 -9.74 6.18
N GLU A 38 12.34 -9.68 6.92
CA GLU A 38 12.87 -10.85 7.61
C GLU A 38 11.87 -11.38 8.63
N LYS A 39 11.84 -12.70 8.86
CA LYS A 39 10.83 -13.36 9.69
C LYS A 39 10.75 -12.79 11.11
N ASP A 40 11.90 -12.43 11.66
CA ASP A 40 12.01 -11.91 13.01
C ASP A 40 11.56 -10.44 13.11
N ALA A 41 11.58 -9.71 11.99
CA ALA A 41 11.25 -8.29 11.88
C ALA A 41 9.80 -8.02 11.39
N ILE A 42 9.02 -9.05 11.07
CA ILE A 42 7.64 -8.89 10.54
C ILE A 42 6.72 -8.16 11.53
N ASP A 43 6.89 -8.42 12.82
CA ASP A 43 6.07 -7.80 13.86
C ASP A 43 6.42 -6.32 14.05
N ASP A 44 7.70 -5.96 13.93
CA ASP A 44 8.18 -4.59 14.02
C ASP A 44 7.74 -3.78 12.80
N VAL A 45 7.91 -4.33 11.59
CA VAL A 45 7.43 -3.71 10.33
C VAL A 45 5.91 -3.49 10.35
N GLN A 46 5.14 -4.42 10.95
CA GLN A 46 3.70 -4.22 11.08
C GLN A 46 3.37 -3.04 11.99
N GLN A 47 4.04 -2.94 13.15
CA GLN A 47 3.83 -1.83 14.06
C GLN A 47 4.24 -0.52 13.41
N GLU A 48 5.37 -0.50 12.70
CA GLU A 48 5.83 0.64 11.91
C GLU A 48 4.78 1.06 10.87
N LEU A 49 4.28 0.13 10.04
CA LEU A 49 3.24 0.43 9.05
C LEU A 49 1.94 0.96 9.67
N GLN A 50 1.59 0.49 10.87
CA GLN A 50 0.43 0.98 11.61
C GLN A 50 0.65 2.41 12.13
N LEU A 51 1.87 2.70 12.62
CA LEU A 51 2.27 4.05 13.03
C LEU A 51 2.35 4.99 11.82
N VAL A 52 2.92 4.56 10.70
CA VAL A 52 2.96 5.32 9.44
C VAL A 52 1.53 5.68 9.00
N ALA A 53 0.61 4.71 8.97
CA ALA A 53 -0.77 4.99 8.59
C ALA A 53 -1.44 6.03 9.52
N THR A 54 -1.23 5.94 10.83
CA THR A 54 -1.93 6.77 11.82
C THR A 54 -1.25 8.10 12.12
N ARG A 55 0.07 8.10 12.35
CA ARG A 55 0.89 9.28 12.67
C ARG A 55 1.27 10.09 11.43
N VAL A 56 1.71 9.45 10.36
CA VAL A 56 2.22 10.16 9.17
C VAL A 56 1.08 10.64 8.27
N PHE A 57 0.08 9.78 8.04
CA PHE A 57 -1.03 10.06 7.10
C PHE A 57 -2.39 10.33 7.76
N GLY A 58 -2.57 10.09 9.06
CA GLY A 58 -3.85 10.30 9.74
C GLY A 58 -4.97 9.36 9.26
N LEU A 59 -4.63 8.20 8.72
CA LEU A 59 -5.55 7.22 8.14
C LEU A 59 -5.88 6.09 9.13
N THR A 60 -7.09 5.53 8.99
CA THR A 60 -7.47 4.34 9.77
C THR A 60 -6.70 3.10 9.30
N CYS A 61 -6.16 2.32 10.23
CA CYS A 61 -5.40 1.10 9.92
C CYS A 61 -6.07 -0.12 10.54
N ALA A 62 -6.19 -1.21 9.78
CA ALA A 62 -6.58 -2.52 10.25
C ALA A 62 -5.48 -3.54 9.94
N VAL A 63 -5.22 -4.43 10.89
CA VAL A 63 -4.21 -5.49 10.76
C VAL A 63 -4.90 -6.84 10.78
N LEU A 64 -4.59 -7.68 9.80
CA LEU A 64 -5.07 -9.04 9.70
C LEU A 64 -3.88 -9.99 9.60
N ASN A 65 -3.87 -11.03 10.44
CA ASN A 65 -2.91 -12.14 10.32
C ASN A 65 -3.56 -13.31 9.61
N CYS A 66 -2.99 -13.72 8.49
CA CYS A 66 -3.47 -14.87 7.72
C CYS A 66 -2.64 -16.12 7.99
N ASP A 67 -3.33 -17.23 8.15
CA ASP A 67 -2.81 -18.58 8.22
C ASP A 67 -3.62 -19.52 7.29
N GLU A 68 -3.27 -20.80 7.25
CA GLU A 68 -3.99 -21.80 6.44
C GLU A 68 -5.45 -22.00 6.88
N HIS A 69 -5.78 -21.66 8.13
CA HIS A 69 -7.10 -21.85 8.72
C HIS A 69 -8.00 -20.62 8.61
N THR A 70 -7.46 -19.50 8.13
CA THR A 70 -8.17 -18.24 8.01
C THR A 70 -9.34 -18.40 7.07
N THR A 71 -10.54 -18.14 7.58
CA THR A 71 -11.78 -18.25 6.80
C THR A 71 -12.11 -16.93 6.09
N LEU A 72 -13.01 -16.99 5.11
CA LEU A 72 -13.52 -15.81 4.42
C LEU A 72 -14.24 -14.83 5.38
N ASP A 73 -14.90 -15.36 6.41
CA ASP A 73 -15.56 -14.54 7.41
C ASP A 73 -14.55 -13.81 8.29
N ASP A 74 -13.43 -14.46 8.64
CA ASP A 74 -12.35 -13.86 9.43
C ASP A 74 -11.66 -12.75 8.64
N PHE A 75 -11.36 -12.99 7.36
CA PHE A 75 -10.85 -11.97 6.46
C PHE A 75 -11.83 -10.79 6.36
N GLY A 76 -13.12 -11.07 6.17
CA GLY A 76 -14.13 -10.03 6.02
C GLY A 76 -14.32 -9.19 7.28
N ARG A 77 -14.18 -9.77 8.47
CA ARG A 77 -14.29 -9.08 9.76
C ARG A 77 -13.02 -8.34 10.14
N GLY A 78 -11.84 -8.92 9.88
CA GLY A 78 -10.55 -8.35 10.27
C GLY A 78 -10.19 -7.05 9.55
N ILE A 79 -10.84 -6.77 8.42
CA ILE A 79 -10.64 -5.54 7.64
C ILE A 79 -11.52 -4.38 8.14
N LEU A 80 -12.51 -4.67 8.98
CA LEU A 80 -13.49 -3.70 9.46
C LEU A 80 -13.04 -3.04 10.77
N VAL A 81 -13.18 -1.71 10.82
CA VAL A 81 -12.95 -0.88 12.00
C VAL A 81 -14.28 -0.28 12.44
N GLU A 82 -14.47 -0.12 13.76
CA GLU A 82 -15.65 0.53 14.32
C GLU A 82 -15.58 2.04 14.09
N GLU A 83 -16.66 2.64 13.60
CA GLU A 83 -16.83 4.09 13.63
C GLU A 83 -17.07 4.51 15.08
N GLU A 84 -16.13 5.26 15.65
CA GLU A 84 -16.46 6.18 16.73
C GLU A 84 -17.47 7.19 16.18
N ARG A 85 -18.76 6.92 16.39
CA ARG A 85 -19.80 7.94 16.21
C ARG A 85 -19.44 9.09 17.14
N GLY A 86 -19.00 10.20 16.58
CA GLY A 86 -19.06 11.47 17.29
C GLY A 86 -20.52 11.68 17.72
N ASP A 87 -20.77 11.63 19.02
CA ASP A 87 -22.03 11.96 19.66
C ASP A 87 -22.36 13.46 19.41
N TYR A 88 -22.83 13.78 18.21
CA TYR A 88 -23.31 15.12 17.83
C TYR A 88 -24.85 15.19 17.74
N PHE A 89 -25.56 14.16 18.21
CA PHE A 89 -27.01 14.17 18.36
C PHE A 89 -27.43 13.78 19.79
N GLY A 90 -26.90 14.51 20.76
CA GLY A 90 -27.40 14.54 22.14
C GLY A 90 -27.91 15.93 22.48
N GLU A 91 -29.19 16.03 22.87
CA GLU A 91 -29.86 17.20 23.45
C GLU A 91 -30.44 18.28 22.52
N ARG A 92 -31.59 17.97 21.91
CA ARG A 92 -32.74 18.90 21.97
C ARG A 92 -34.10 18.19 21.87
N GLY A 93 -34.38 17.34 22.86
CA GLY A 93 -35.74 16.88 23.14
C GLY A 93 -36.56 18.01 23.77
N VAL A 94 -37.04 18.95 22.94
CA VAL A 94 -38.05 19.93 23.39
C VAL A 94 -39.34 19.17 23.66
N ARG A 95 -39.67 19.03 24.94
CA ARG A 95 -41.01 18.68 25.42
C ARG A 95 -41.98 19.78 24.95
N ALA A 96 -42.70 19.53 23.86
CA ALA A 96 -43.96 20.20 23.58
C ALA A 96 -45.08 19.18 23.76
N ARG A 97 -45.92 19.48 24.75
CA ARG A 97 -47.03 18.69 25.26
C ARG A 97 -48.22 18.96 24.34
N ASP A 98 -48.69 17.91 23.66
CA ASP A 98 -49.93 17.94 22.89
C ASP A 98 -51.13 18.11 23.83
N GLU A 99 -51.86 19.20 23.66
CA GLU A 99 -53.30 19.27 23.89
C GLU A 99 -53.96 19.52 22.54
N VAL A 100 -54.95 18.69 22.20
CA VAL A 100 -56.25 19.01 21.58
C VAL A 100 -56.72 17.79 20.79
N SER A 101 -57.67 17.10 21.40
CA SER A 101 -58.57 16.15 20.77
C SER A 101 -59.79 16.87 20.18
N SER A 102 -60.11 16.63 18.90
CA SER A 102 -61.50 16.40 18.45
C SER A 102 -61.57 16.11 16.94
N SER A 103 -62.09 14.92 16.63
CA SER A 103 -63.15 14.62 15.65
C SER A 103 -63.06 15.15 14.21
N PHE A 104 -63.10 14.26 13.21
CA PHE A 104 -64.25 14.06 12.30
C PHE A 104 -63.98 12.96 11.23
N SER A 105 -64.92 12.00 11.19
CA SER A 105 -65.44 11.14 10.10
C SER A 105 -64.67 10.86 8.79
N GLY A 106 -64.68 9.57 8.37
CA GLY A 106 -64.80 9.19 6.95
C GLY A 106 -64.01 7.94 6.50
N SER A 107 -64.72 6.81 6.34
CA SER A 107 -64.31 5.49 5.82
C SER A 107 -63.61 5.47 4.42
N PRO A 108 -63.21 4.30 3.85
CA PRO A 108 -62.27 3.29 4.38
C PRO A 108 -61.30 2.71 3.31
N LYS A 109 -60.39 1.82 3.73
CA LYS A 109 -59.66 0.80 2.92
C LYS A 109 -58.71 1.31 1.81
N ASN A 110 -57.42 1.36 2.14
CA ASN A 110 -56.41 0.67 1.36
C ASN A 110 -55.37 0.09 2.33
N ALA A 111 -55.09 -1.20 2.16
CA ALA A 111 -54.05 -1.91 2.89
C ALA A 111 -52.70 -1.25 2.56
N ALA A 112 -52.26 -0.34 3.44
CA ALA A 112 -50.90 0.10 3.45
C ALA A 112 -50.06 -1.10 3.88
N PHE A 113 -49.28 -1.62 2.93
CA PHE A 113 -48.09 -2.39 3.20
C PHE A 113 -47.45 -1.86 4.47
N THR A 114 -47.35 -2.71 5.50
CA THR A 114 -46.35 -2.54 6.55
C THR A 114 -45.06 -2.31 5.81
N SER A 115 -44.60 -1.06 5.76
CA SER A 115 -43.26 -0.76 5.29
C SER A 115 -42.36 -1.71 6.08
N PRO A 116 -41.54 -2.54 5.40
CA PRO A 116 -40.60 -3.35 6.13
C PRO A 116 -39.83 -2.34 6.97
N ARG A 117 -39.83 -2.57 8.30
CA ARG A 117 -38.98 -1.83 9.24
C ARG A 117 -37.67 -1.61 8.50
N SER A 118 -37.35 -0.36 8.22
CA SER A 118 -36.08 0.01 7.62
C SER A 118 -35.04 -0.76 8.39
N PHE A 119 -34.34 -1.67 7.71
CA PHE A 119 -33.23 -2.41 8.28
C PHE A 119 -32.31 -1.34 8.84
N THR A 120 -32.34 -1.15 10.16
CA THR A 120 -31.28 -0.43 10.85
C THR A 120 -30.07 -1.31 10.66
N PRO A 121 -29.05 -0.89 9.88
CA PRO A 121 -27.84 -1.67 9.76
C PRO A 121 -27.29 -1.75 11.19
N LEU A 122 -27.37 -2.92 11.80
CA LEU A 122 -26.40 -3.27 12.81
C LEU A 122 -25.05 -3.16 12.11
N GLU A 123 -24.08 -2.57 12.81
CA GLU A 123 -22.67 -2.42 12.44
C GLU A 123 -22.32 -1.08 11.79
N GLY A 124 -22.00 -0.10 12.65
CA GLY A 124 -21.17 1.06 12.29
C GLY A 124 -19.73 0.65 12.02
N ARG A 125 -19.52 -0.37 11.19
CA ARG A 125 -18.22 -0.94 10.87
C ARG A 125 -17.92 -0.66 9.40
N ARG A 126 -16.78 -0.03 9.15
CA ARG A 126 -16.31 0.32 7.80
C ARG A 126 -14.95 -0.31 7.54
N ILE A 127 -14.62 -0.49 6.26
CA ILE A 127 -13.28 -0.93 5.87
C ILE A 127 -12.27 0.16 6.26
N ALA A 128 -11.13 -0.22 6.83
CA ALA A 128 -10.04 0.71 7.12
C ALA A 128 -9.46 1.32 5.83
N ASN A 129 -8.89 2.52 5.93
CA ASN A 129 -8.19 3.15 4.82
C ASN A 129 -6.92 2.38 4.45
N VAL A 130 -6.16 1.93 5.44
CA VAL A 130 -4.98 1.09 5.27
C VAL A 130 -5.25 -0.28 5.88
N VAL A 131 -5.04 -1.33 5.11
CA VAL A 131 -5.23 -2.71 5.55
C VAL A 131 -3.90 -3.43 5.40
N VAL A 132 -3.29 -3.81 6.52
CA VAL A 132 -2.06 -4.59 6.55
C VAL A 132 -2.42 -6.07 6.72
N VAL A 133 -2.15 -6.86 5.69
CA VAL A 133 -2.43 -8.30 5.70
C VAL A 133 -1.12 -9.07 5.80
N LYS A 134 -0.88 -9.70 6.96
CA LYS A 134 0.29 -10.53 7.20
C LYS A 134 0.12 -11.91 6.59
N ASN A 135 1.22 -12.44 6.05
CA ASN A 135 1.34 -13.82 5.57
C ASN A 135 0.21 -14.21 4.60
N LEU A 136 -0.19 -13.27 3.72
CA LEU A 136 -1.23 -13.52 2.73
C LEU A 136 -0.85 -14.68 1.79
N ASN A 137 0.44 -14.95 1.65
CA ASN A 137 0.98 -16.09 0.91
C ASN A 137 0.69 -17.46 1.54
N LEU A 138 0.47 -17.54 2.86
CA LEU A 138 0.10 -18.78 3.56
C LEU A 138 -1.42 -18.98 3.62
N ALA A 139 -2.19 -17.94 3.30
CA ALA A 139 -3.65 -18.00 3.30
C ALA A 139 -4.19 -18.96 2.24
N SER A 140 -5.37 -19.53 2.52
CA SER A 140 -6.10 -20.35 1.55
C SER A 140 -6.36 -19.61 0.23
N SER A 141 -6.47 -20.37 -0.88
CA SER A 141 -6.72 -19.79 -2.21
C SER A 141 -7.99 -18.93 -2.26
N HIS A 142 -9.03 -19.31 -1.50
CA HIS A 142 -10.27 -18.53 -1.41
C HIS A 142 -10.04 -17.15 -0.79
N VAL A 143 -9.22 -17.05 0.26
CA VAL A 143 -8.87 -15.75 0.89
C VAL A 143 -8.06 -14.89 -0.07
N GLN A 144 -7.13 -15.48 -0.82
CA GLN A 144 -6.37 -14.74 -1.84
C GLN A 144 -7.27 -14.21 -2.97
N ILE A 145 -8.29 -14.98 -3.38
CA ILE A 145 -9.30 -14.53 -4.35
C ILE A 145 -10.14 -13.39 -3.77
N GLN A 146 -10.55 -13.49 -2.50
CA GLN A 146 -11.28 -12.40 -1.83
C GLN A 146 -10.46 -11.11 -1.75
N ALA A 147 -9.15 -11.22 -1.44
CA ALA A 147 -8.24 -10.08 -1.47
C ALA A 147 -8.12 -9.49 -2.89
N LEU A 148 -8.06 -10.33 -3.92
CA LEU A 148 -8.07 -9.89 -5.32
C LEU A 148 -9.37 -9.15 -5.69
N GLU A 149 -10.52 -9.64 -5.23
CA GLU A 149 -11.82 -8.97 -5.43
C GLU A 149 -11.89 -7.63 -4.69
N LEU A 150 -11.33 -7.56 -3.48
CA LEU A 150 -11.24 -6.31 -2.73
C LEU A 150 -10.38 -5.27 -3.45
N ILE A 151 -9.22 -5.68 -3.98
CA ILE A 151 -8.32 -4.83 -4.76
C ILE A 151 -9.02 -4.29 -6.02
N ARG A 152 -9.66 -5.18 -6.81
CA ARG A 152 -10.25 -4.81 -8.09
C ARG A 152 -11.60 -4.09 -7.94
N GLY A 153 -12.42 -4.56 -7.02
CA GLY A 153 -13.80 -4.10 -6.83
C GLY A 153 -13.94 -2.98 -5.81
N LYS A 154 -12.92 -2.74 -4.97
CA LYS A 154 -12.93 -1.80 -3.84
C LYS A 154 -14.15 -2.00 -2.92
N ARG A 155 -14.59 -3.25 -2.78
CA ARG A 155 -15.76 -3.66 -2.02
C ARG A 155 -15.48 -5.03 -1.43
N ASN A 156 -15.93 -5.23 -0.20
CA ASN A 156 -15.93 -6.52 0.45
C ASN A 156 -17.37 -7.02 0.63
N PHE A 157 -17.60 -8.28 0.30
CA PHE A 157 -18.89 -8.95 0.47
C PHE A 157 -18.81 -9.85 1.69
N THR A 158 -19.50 -9.49 2.77
CA THR A 158 -19.72 -10.38 3.91
C THR A 158 -21.07 -11.07 3.79
N ARG A 159 -21.33 -12.10 4.59
CA ARG A 159 -22.67 -12.75 4.61
C ARG A 159 -23.79 -11.78 4.98
N THR A 160 -23.47 -10.73 5.73
CA THR A 160 -24.45 -9.82 6.33
C THR A 160 -24.57 -8.49 5.61
N ALA A 161 -23.52 -8.02 4.93
CA ALA A 161 -23.51 -6.73 4.27
C ALA A 161 -22.46 -6.64 3.16
N VAL A 162 -22.57 -5.58 2.35
CA VAL A 162 -21.53 -5.19 1.39
C VAL A 162 -20.90 -3.91 1.90
N HIS A 163 -19.60 -3.97 2.20
CA HIS A 163 -18.84 -2.81 2.67
C HIS A 163 -18.02 -2.25 1.51
N ALA A 164 -18.17 -0.97 1.21
CA ALA A 164 -17.33 -0.29 0.24
C ALA A 164 -16.03 0.18 0.92
N ALA A 165 -14.90 0.06 0.21
CA ALA A 165 -13.63 0.59 0.69
C ALA A 165 -13.66 2.13 0.65
N PRO A 166 -13.13 2.81 1.68
CA PRO A 166 -13.07 4.28 1.71
C PRO A 166 -12.11 4.81 0.63
N ARG A 167 -12.03 6.13 0.48
CA ARG A 167 -10.99 6.78 -0.35
C ARG A 167 -10.20 7.75 0.53
N PRO A 168 -8.86 7.69 0.54
CA PRO A 168 -7.99 6.71 -0.12
C PRO A 168 -8.08 5.30 0.52
N PHE A 169 -7.75 4.26 -0.25
CA PHE A 169 -7.70 2.87 0.21
C PHE A 169 -6.41 2.18 -0.24
N LEU A 170 -5.71 1.56 0.70
CA LEU A 170 -4.45 0.87 0.51
C LEU A 170 -4.49 -0.49 1.20
N LEU A 171 -4.21 -1.55 0.43
CA LEU A 171 -3.94 -2.88 0.96
C LEU A 171 -2.44 -3.14 0.86
N ILE A 172 -1.83 -3.50 1.98
CA ILE A 172 -0.40 -3.84 2.09
C ILE A 172 -0.31 -5.31 2.44
N ALA A 173 0.28 -6.10 1.55
CA ALA A 173 0.59 -7.50 1.85
C ALA A 173 1.98 -7.60 2.48
N LEU A 174 2.04 -7.91 3.77
CA LEU A 174 3.28 -8.07 4.53
C LEU A 174 3.65 -9.56 4.60
N ASN A 175 4.77 -9.95 3.97
CA ASN A 175 5.20 -11.35 3.90
C ASN A 175 6.65 -11.52 4.36
N ALA A 176 6.97 -12.73 4.83
CA ALA A 176 8.34 -13.12 5.10
C ALA A 176 9.17 -13.26 3.81
N LEU A 177 10.41 -12.77 3.82
CA LEU A 177 11.41 -13.05 2.79
C LEU A 177 11.62 -14.57 2.64
N GLY A 178 11.68 -15.03 1.38
CA GLY A 178 11.87 -16.45 1.05
C GLY A 178 10.67 -17.36 1.37
N GLY A 179 9.49 -16.78 1.65
CA GLY A 179 8.25 -17.53 1.85
C GLY A 179 7.63 -18.07 0.56
N ALA A 180 6.44 -18.69 0.68
CA ALA A 180 5.64 -19.08 -0.47
C ALA A 180 5.30 -17.85 -1.34
N ARG A 181 5.22 -18.04 -2.66
CA ARG A 181 4.79 -16.95 -3.56
C ARG A 181 3.27 -16.85 -3.56
N LEU A 182 2.76 -15.62 -3.63
CA LEU A 182 1.35 -15.36 -3.90
C LEU A 182 0.95 -15.96 -5.25
N THR A 183 -0.35 -16.23 -5.43
CA THR A 183 -0.88 -16.61 -6.74
C THR A 183 -0.52 -15.56 -7.80
N LEU A 184 -0.17 -16.01 -9.02
CA LEU A 184 0.29 -15.14 -10.10
C LEU A 184 -0.71 -14.01 -10.39
N HIS A 185 -2.02 -14.31 -10.37
CA HIS A 185 -3.08 -13.33 -10.62
C HIS A 185 -3.16 -12.23 -9.55
N LEU A 186 -2.97 -12.60 -8.28
CA LEU A 186 -2.98 -11.65 -7.17
C LEU A 186 -1.71 -10.81 -7.17
N CYS A 187 -0.55 -11.44 -7.35
CA CYS A 187 0.74 -10.77 -7.48
C CYS A 187 0.73 -9.72 -8.60
N ASP A 188 0.09 -10.02 -9.74
CA ASP A 188 0.00 -9.10 -10.88
C ASP A 188 -0.79 -7.81 -10.57
N GLN A 189 -1.68 -7.82 -9.58
CA GLN A 189 -2.42 -6.61 -9.17
C GLN A 189 -1.64 -5.70 -8.20
N PHE A 190 -0.60 -6.20 -7.55
CA PHE A 190 0.21 -5.38 -6.63
C PHE A 190 1.19 -4.51 -7.39
N PHE A 191 1.20 -3.21 -7.10
CA PHE A 191 1.96 -2.19 -7.80
C PHE A 191 3.46 -2.33 -7.64
N ILE A 192 3.95 -2.17 -6.41
CA ILE A 192 5.36 -2.23 -6.04
C ILE A 192 5.61 -3.33 -5.03
N SER A 193 6.85 -3.85 -5.03
CA SER A 193 7.38 -4.67 -3.94
C SER A 193 8.52 -3.91 -3.26
N HIS A 194 8.41 -3.75 -1.95
CA HIS A 194 9.44 -3.15 -1.11
C HIS A 194 10.02 -4.24 -0.20
N LYS A 195 11.33 -4.45 -0.27
CA LYS A 195 12.07 -5.30 0.65
C LYS A 195 12.62 -4.39 1.75
N HIS A 196 12.19 -4.63 2.98
CA HIS A 196 12.64 -3.88 4.14
C HIS A 196 13.71 -4.70 4.85
N HIS A 197 14.88 -4.09 5.02
CA HIS A 197 16.00 -4.68 5.74
C HIS A 197 16.06 -4.10 7.17
N VAL A 198 16.56 -4.88 8.12
CA VAL A 198 16.69 -4.43 9.52
C VAL A 198 17.58 -3.18 9.63
N ASP A 199 18.54 -3.04 8.71
CA ASP A 199 19.44 -1.88 8.63
C ASP A 199 18.73 -0.57 8.27
N ASP A 200 17.51 -0.64 7.69
CA ASP A 200 16.74 0.54 7.30
C ASP A 200 16.12 1.26 8.52
N GLY A 201 16.07 0.60 9.68
CA GLY A 201 15.54 1.14 10.94
C GLY A 201 14.01 1.29 10.98
N TYR A 202 13.49 1.70 12.15
CA TYR A 202 12.06 1.91 12.37
C TYR A 202 11.81 3.29 12.97
N PRO A 203 11.82 4.37 12.16
CA PRO A 203 11.82 5.73 12.69
C PRO A 203 10.61 6.02 13.58
N ASN A 204 9.41 5.58 13.20
CA ASN A 204 8.22 5.85 14.02
C ASN A 204 8.18 4.99 15.27
N LEU A 205 8.59 3.72 15.19
CA LEU A 205 8.64 2.81 16.34
C LEU A 205 9.71 3.23 17.34
N GLU A 206 10.89 3.61 16.87
CA GLU A 206 11.99 4.14 17.68
C GLU A 206 11.57 5.43 18.41
N ASP A 207 10.84 6.32 17.73
CA ASP A 207 10.27 7.52 18.36
C ASP A 207 9.28 7.16 19.47
N VAL A 208 8.38 6.19 19.26
CA VAL A 208 7.47 5.70 20.33
C VAL A 208 8.27 5.13 21.50
N MET A 209 9.29 4.32 21.23
CA MET A 209 10.11 3.67 22.26
C MET A 209 10.94 4.69 23.06
N ALA A 210 11.43 5.74 22.39
CA ALA A 210 12.11 6.87 23.02
C ALA A 210 11.15 7.71 23.87
N GLU A 211 9.90 7.86 23.46
CA GLU A 211 8.85 8.60 24.18
C GLU A 211 8.28 7.86 25.40
N ASP A 212 8.15 6.52 25.33
CA ASP A 212 7.51 5.71 26.39
C ASP A 212 8.49 5.31 27.52
N GLY A 213 9.79 5.55 27.34
CA GLY A 213 10.79 5.56 28.42
C GLY A 213 11.20 4.16 28.91
N GLY A 214 12.09 3.51 28.17
CA GLY A 214 12.82 2.35 28.65
C GLY A 214 14.26 2.71 28.99
N VAL A 215 14.56 2.84 30.28
CA VAL A 215 15.90 2.71 30.84
C VAL A 215 16.39 1.30 30.51
N PHE A 216 17.17 1.15 29.44
CA PHE A 216 18.17 0.08 29.40
C PHE A 216 19.52 0.78 29.58
N GLU A 217 19.97 0.82 30.83
CA GLU A 217 21.39 0.88 31.13
C GLU A 217 22.03 -0.29 30.37
N ASP A 218 22.72 0.00 29.27
CA ASP A 218 23.85 -0.83 28.89
C ASP A 218 25.12 0.01 28.96
N ASP A 219 25.99 -0.50 29.80
CA ASP A 219 27.21 0.06 30.32
C ASP A 219 28.29 0.09 29.23
N ALA A 220 28.47 1.24 28.57
CA ALA A 220 29.76 1.59 27.97
C ALA A 220 29.88 3.09 27.66
N SER A 221 30.42 3.82 28.65
CA SER A 221 31.39 4.93 28.50
C SER A 221 30.95 6.26 29.09
N ALA A 222 31.53 6.51 30.26
CA ALA A 222 31.55 7.77 30.98
C ALA A 222 31.98 8.96 30.11
N SER A 223 31.16 10.02 30.05
CA SER A 223 31.60 11.37 30.46
C SER A 223 30.47 12.40 30.49
N SER A 224 30.46 13.14 31.61
CA SER A 224 29.89 14.48 31.80
C SER A 224 28.40 14.62 32.15
N VAL A 225 28.17 14.38 33.44
CA VAL A 225 27.31 15.15 34.35
C VAL A 225 27.05 16.60 33.92
N VAL A 226 25.80 16.94 33.54
CA VAL A 226 25.12 18.18 34.00
C VAL A 226 23.59 17.94 34.15
N ARG A 227 23.18 17.80 35.42
CA ARG A 227 21.90 18.12 36.07
C ARG A 227 20.64 18.42 35.23
N ARG A 228 19.61 17.58 35.47
CA ARG A 228 18.16 17.85 35.63
C ARG A 228 17.63 19.24 35.24
N SER A 229 16.60 19.23 34.40
CA SER A 229 15.44 20.11 34.57
C SER A 229 14.15 19.35 34.26
N SER A 230 13.21 19.44 35.18
CA SER A 230 11.84 18.94 35.14
C SER A 230 11.05 19.50 33.96
N TYR A 231 10.48 18.64 33.12
CA TYR A 231 9.47 19.04 32.15
C TYR A 231 8.17 18.26 32.37
N VAL A 232 7.29 18.95 33.11
CA VAL A 232 5.84 19.05 32.92
C VAL A 232 5.26 18.06 31.90
N MET A 233 4.38 17.18 32.38
CA MET A 233 3.37 16.47 31.57
C MET A 233 2.64 17.48 30.68
N LYS A 234 3.10 17.64 29.44
CA LYS A 234 2.38 18.36 28.41
C LYS A 234 1.24 17.44 27.99
N LYS A 235 0.01 17.86 28.31
CA LYS A 235 -1.24 17.30 27.80
C LYS A 235 -1.06 16.97 26.31
N ARG A 236 -1.07 15.66 25.96
CA ARG A 236 -0.88 15.13 24.61
C ARG A 236 -1.73 15.91 23.60
N GLU A 237 -1.10 16.80 22.85
CA GLU A 237 -1.61 17.19 21.52
C GLU A 237 -1.38 15.96 20.63
N ALA A 238 -2.39 15.60 19.83
CA ALA A 238 -2.25 14.49 18.88
C ALA A 238 -0.99 14.72 18.02
N PRO A 239 -0.21 13.67 17.70
CA PRO A 239 0.97 13.81 16.87
C PRO A 239 0.58 14.55 15.58
N ALA A 240 1.31 15.61 15.26
CA ALA A 240 1.03 16.42 14.08
C ALA A 240 1.21 15.53 12.85
N VAL A 241 0.12 15.32 12.11
CA VAL A 241 0.13 14.54 10.87
C VAL A 241 1.12 15.20 9.89
N LEU A 242 2.18 14.47 9.52
CA LEU A 242 3.23 15.00 8.64
C LEU A 242 2.70 15.27 7.23
N MET A 243 1.86 14.37 6.71
CA MET A 243 1.26 14.42 5.38
C MET A 243 -0.26 14.36 5.47
N SER A 244 -0.93 15.47 5.17
CA SER A 244 -2.39 15.53 5.22
C SER A 244 -3.04 14.81 4.02
N THR A 245 -4.33 14.49 4.11
CA THR A 245 -5.07 13.98 2.95
C THR A 245 -5.15 14.97 1.79
N GLU A 246 -5.05 16.27 2.09
CA GLU A 246 -5.01 17.34 1.08
C GLU A 246 -3.67 17.32 0.33
N ASP A 247 -2.56 17.08 1.03
CA ASP A 247 -1.23 16.92 0.45
C ASP A 247 -1.19 15.74 -0.54
N ILE A 248 -1.80 14.60 -0.17
CA ILE A 248 -1.92 13.43 -1.05
C ILE A 248 -2.75 13.77 -2.29
N ALA A 249 -3.90 14.43 -2.11
CA ALA A 249 -4.75 14.84 -3.22
C ALA A 249 -4.04 15.82 -4.18
N HIS A 250 -3.21 16.72 -3.64
CA HIS A 250 -2.38 17.63 -4.42
C HIS A 250 -1.32 16.86 -5.23
N LEU A 251 -0.60 15.91 -4.63
CA LEU A 251 0.34 15.04 -5.35
C LEU A 251 -0.34 14.23 -6.45
N THR A 252 -1.53 13.68 -6.19
CA THR A 252 -2.31 12.96 -7.21
C THR A 252 -2.73 13.87 -8.36
N ALA A 253 -3.06 15.14 -8.10
CA ALA A 253 -3.34 16.12 -9.14
C ALA A 253 -2.08 16.40 -9.99
N LEU A 254 -0.94 16.66 -9.33
CA LEU A 254 0.34 16.88 -10.01
C LEU A 254 0.75 15.69 -10.88
N MET A 255 0.57 14.45 -10.40
CA MET A 255 0.81 13.23 -11.17
C MET A 255 0.05 13.22 -12.50
N GLY A 256 -1.17 13.77 -12.53
CA GLY A 256 -2.00 13.87 -13.74
C GLY A 256 -1.53 14.93 -14.74
N GLU A 257 -0.72 15.89 -14.31
CA GLU A 257 -0.20 16.99 -15.15
C GLU A 257 1.18 16.70 -15.74
N VAL A 258 1.85 15.64 -15.27
CA VAL A 258 3.18 15.23 -15.74
C VAL A 258 3.16 14.91 -17.23
N LYS A 259 4.14 15.47 -17.97
CA LYS A 259 4.28 15.26 -19.42
C LYS A 259 5.25 14.13 -19.73
N ILE A 260 4.88 13.29 -20.69
CA ILE A 260 5.74 12.26 -21.27
C ILE A 260 6.06 12.60 -22.72
N SER A 261 7.35 12.59 -23.09
CA SER A 261 7.77 12.74 -24.48
C SER A 261 7.66 11.42 -25.24
N SER A 262 7.55 11.46 -26.56
CA SER A 262 7.47 10.26 -27.40
C SER A 262 8.71 9.37 -27.29
N GLU A 263 9.89 9.98 -27.08
CA GLU A 263 11.15 9.26 -26.93
C GLU A 263 11.19 8.47 -25.62
N ILE A 264 10.73 9.07 -24.52
CA ILE A 264 10.63 8.40 -23.22
C ILE A 264 9.57 7.30 -23.25
N GLN A 265 8.45 7.53 -23.96
CA GLN A 265 7.45 6.49 -24.17
C GLN A 265 8.01 5.30 -24.97
N ALA A 266 8.84 5.56 -25.98
CA ALA A 266 9.55 4.53 -26.72
C ALA A 266 10.57 3.80 -25.83
N TYR A 267 11.33 4.51 -25.00
CA TYR A 267 12.25 3.92 -24.03
C TYR A 267 11.53 2.98 -23.04
N LEU A 268 10.41 3.41 -22.45
CA LEU A 268 9.59 2.57 -21.58
C LEU A 268 9.14 1.28 -22.30
N HIS A 269 8.69 1.40 -23.54
CA HIS A 269 8.28 0.25 -24.34
C HIS A 269 9.46 -0.68 -24.65
N ASN A 270 10.63 -0.13 -24.99
CA ASN A 270 11.85 -0.91 -25.22
C ASN A 270 12.23 -1.69 -23.96
N VAL A 271 12.23 -1.07 -22.78
CA VAL A 271 12.47 -1.75 -21.49
C VAL A 271 11.55 -2.96 -21.35
N VAL A 272 10.23 -2.79 -21.55
CA VAL A 272 9.24 -3.87 -21.49
C VAL A 272 9.52 -4.99 -22.49
N VAL A 273 9.84 -4.64 -23.75
CA VAL A 273 10.11 -5.61 -24.81
C VAL A 273 11.37 -6.41 -24.51
N PHE A 274 12.47 -5.75 -24.14
CA PHE A 274 13.72 -6.42 -23.83
C PHE A 274 13.60 -7.33 -22.60
N MET A 275 12.89 -6.91 -21.55
CA MET A 275 12.60 -7.79 -20.41
C MET A 275 11.80 -9.03 -20.83
N ARG A 276 10.82 -8.89 -21.75
CA ARG A 276 10.04 -10.05 -22.27
C ARG A 276 10.86 -10.97 -23.16
N LEU A 277 11.85 -10.41 -23.87
CA LEU A 277 12.74 -11.14 -24.75
C LEU A 277 13.98 -11.66 -24.04
N HIS A 278 14.17 -11.33 -22.76
CA HIS A 278 15.28 -11.81 -21.97
C HIS A 278 15.26 -13.34 -21.83
N ARG A 279 16.42 -13.98 -21.96
CA ARG A 279 16.53 -15.44 -22.00
C ARG A 279 16.10 -16.10 -20.68
N ALA A 280 16.45 -15.48 -19.55
CA ALA A 280 16.16 -16.01 -18.22
C ALA A 280 14.70 -15.82 -17.77
N VAL A 281 13.87 -15.09 -18.51
CA VAL A 281 12.50 -14.75 -18.10
C VAL A 281 11.51 -15.76 -18.70
N ALA A 282 10.78 -16.48 -17.84
CA ALA A 282 9.65 -17.32 -18.26
C ALA A 282 8.35 -16.53 -18.41
N GLY A 283 8.17 -15.46 -17.62
CA GLY A 283 6.95 -14.66 -17.64
C GLY A 283 6.92 -13.61 -16.53
N GLY A 284 5.74 -13.04 -16.29
CA GLY A 284 5.51 -12.02 -15.25
C GLY A 284 5.36 -10.59 -15.77
N ILE A 285 5.70 -10.33 -17.03
CA ILE A 285 5.62 -8.99 -17.62
C ILE A 285 4.27 -8.84 -18.34
N SER A 286 3.20 -8.71 -17.56
CA SER A 286 1.83 -8.55 -18.07
C SER A 286 1.57 -7.15 -18.66
N ALA A 287 0.41 -6.96 -19.28
CA ALA A 287 -0.06 -5.62 -19.67
C ALA A 287 -0.32 -4.73 -18.43
N THR A 288 -0.78 -5.32 -17.32
CA THR A 288 -0.93 -4.64 -16.03
C THR A 288 0.41 -4.09 -15.54
N ALA A 289 1.47 -4.90 -15.61
CA ALA A 289 2.82 -4.48 -15.22
C ALA A 289 3.32 -3.29 -16.05
N THR A 290 3.09 -3.30 -17.37
CA THR A 290 3.41 -2.16 -18.25
C THR A 290 2.63 -0.90 -17.87
N ARG A 291 1.35 -1.04 -17.52
CA ARG A 291 0.55 0.09 -17.03
C ARG A 291 1.10 0.60 -15.70
N HIS A 292 1.46 -0.28 -14.77
CA HIS A 292 2.06 0.09 -13.50
C HIS A 292 3.39 0.81 -13.69
N LEU A 293 4.22 0.38 -14.65
CA LEU A 293 5.48 1.06 -14.97
C LEU A 293 5.25 2.52 -15.36
N SER A 294 4.26 2.76 -16.23
CA SER A 294 3.88 4.12 -16.61
C SER A 294 3.35 4.92 -15.40
N ILE A 295 2.44 4.35 -14.60
CA ILE A 295 1.86 5.02 -13.43
C ILE A 295 2.96 5.41 -12.44
N LEU A 296 3.92 4.51 -12.16
CA LEU A 296 5.00 4.81 -11.22
C LEU A 296 5.95 5.88 -11.74
N ALA A 297 6.29 5.85 -13.03
CA ALA A 297 7.09 6.91 -13.63
C ALA A 297 6.42 8.29 -13.52
N HIS A 298 5.08 8.36 -13.64
CA HIS A 298 4.32 9.60 -13.40
C HIS A 298 4.27 9.95 -11.92
N ALA A 299 4.11 8.98 -11.02
CA ALA A 299 4.06 9.23 -9.58
C ALA A 299 5.40 9.72 -9.02
N LEU A 300 6.52 9.26 -9.57
CA LEU A 300 7.86 9.67 -9.13
C LEU A 300 8.21 11.10 -9.56
N ALA A 301 7.76 11.58 -10.72
CA ALA A 301 8.16 12.89 -11.22
C ALA A 301 7.84 14.05 -10.25
N PRO A 302 6.61 14.20 -9.71
CA PRO A 302 6.29 15.23 -8.73
C PRO A 302 7.07 15.09 -7.43
N LEU A 303 7.38 13.86 -6.98
CA LEU A 303 8.17 13.62 -5.78
C LEU A 303 9.61 14.11 -5.92
N HIS A 304 10.13 14.16 -7.15
CA HIS A 304 11.42 14.76 -7.49
C HIS A 304 11.32 16.24 -7.90
N GLY A 305 10.14 16.88 -7.80
CA GLY A 305 9.93 18.25 -8.24
C GLY A 305 9.98 18.45 -9.76
N LEU A 306 9.78 17.37 -10.53
CA LEU A 306 9.78 17.38 -11.99
C LEU A 306 8.34 17.32 -12.53
N ASN A 307 8.07 18.06 -13.61
CA ASN A 307 6.80 18.02 -14.34
C ASN A 307 6.87 17.19 -15.63
N TYR A 308 7.97 16.47 -15.84
CA TYR A 308 8.19 15.57 -16.96
C TYR A 308 8.92 14.31 -16.50
N ILE A 309 8.82 13.24 -17.30
CA ILE A 309 9.46 11.95 -17.01
C ILE A 309 10.85 11.90 -17.66
N THR A 310 11.85 11.47 -16.89
CA THR A 310 13.21 11.21 -17.37
C THR A 310 13.48 9.70 -17.51
N PRO A 311 14.49 9.28 -18.30
CA PRO A 311 14.87 7.87 -18.41
C PRO A 311 15.21 7.25 -17.05
N SER A 312 15.89 8.02 -16.19
CA SER A 312 16.28 7.58 -14.85
C SER A 312 15.06 7.26 -13.96
N LEU A 313 13.97 8.02 -14.07
CA LEU A 313 12.72 7.72 -13.35
C LEU A 313 12.09 6.42 -13.85
N VAL A 314 12.15 6.16 -15.16
CA VAL A 314 11.66 4.90 -15.75
C VAL A 314 12.50 3.72 -15.26
N ALA A 315 13.83 3.87 -15.20
CA ALA A 315 14.73 2.85 -14.67
C ALA A 315 14.45 2.55 -13.18
N LEU A 316 14.28 3.59 -12.36
CA LEU A 316 13.89 3.44 -10.95
C LEU A 316 12.54 2.74 -10.81
N ALA A 317 11.56 3.10 -11.64
CA ALA A 317 10.25 2.47 -11.64
C ALA A 317 10.35 0.97 -12.01
N ALA A 318 11.18 0.62 -12.99
CA ALA A 318 11.39 -0.78 -13.38
C ALA A 318 11.97 -1.62 -12.23
N ARG A 319 12.95 -1.07 -11.50
CA ARG A 319 13.57 -1.71 -10.32
C ARG A 319 12.59 -2.00 -9.19
N LYS A 320 11.48 -1.26 -9.08
CA LYS A 320 10.48 -1.45 -7.99
C LYS A 320 9.25 -2.27 -8.41
N ILE A 321 8.95 -2.37 -9.70
CA ILE A 321 7.73 -3.04 -10.21
C ILE A 321 7.97 -4.48 -10.62
N TYR A 322 9.10 -4.78 -11.24
CA TYR A 322 9.33 -6.09 -11.82
C TYR A 322 9.86 -7.18 -10.87
N PRO A 323 10.53 -6.90 -9.73
CA PRO A 323 11.08 -7.95 -8.87
C PRO A 323 10.06 -9.00 -8.40
N HIS A 324 8.87 -8.60 -7.95
CA HIS A 324 7.85 -9.55 -7.47
C HIS A 324 7.13 -10.29 -8.61
N ARG A 325 7.18 -9.74 -9.82
CA ARG A 325 6.40 -10.20 -10.98
C ARG A 325 7.17 -11.21 -11.82
N ILE A 326 8.44 -10.93 -12.10
CA ILE A 326 9.26 -11.75 -12.97
C ILE A 326 9.38 -13.16 -12.37
N THR A 327 9.28 -14.14 -13.24
CA THR A 327 9.55 -15.53 -12.89
C THR A 327 10.68 -16.03 -13.78
N ILE A 328 11.77 -16.45 -13.13
CA ILE A 328 12.92 -17.02 -13.81
C ILE A 328 12.56 -18.38 -14.40
N THR A 329 13.00 -18.63 -15.62
CA THR A 329 12.76 -19.91 -16.31
C THR A 329 13.61 -21.01 -15.72
N THR A 330 13.07 -22.23 -15.70
CA THR A 330 13.91 -23.41 -15.49
C THR A 330 14.70 -23.70 -16.77
N PRO A 331 15.90 -24.31 -16.67
CA PRO A 331 16.73 -24.63 -17.84
C PRO A 331 16.01 -25.48 -18.88
N GLU A 332 15.12 -26.36 -18.47
CA GLU A 332 14.37 -27.27 -19.35
C GLU A 332 13.29 -26.54 -20.17
N ASN A 333 12.74 -25.46 -19.61
CA ASN A 333 11.67 -24.67 -20.23
C ASN A 333 12.20 -23.43 -20.98
N GLU A 334 13.51 -23.25 -21.07
CA GLU A 334 14.10 -22.14 -21.79
C GLU A 334 13.84 -22.25 -23.30
N ARG A 335 13.55 -21.13 -23.96
CA ARG A 335 13.11 -21.08 -25.37
C ARG A 335 14.08 -21.77 -26.33
N SER A 336 15.38 -21.68 -26.09
CA SER A 336 16.42 -22.30 -26.93
C SER A 336 16.41 -23.83 -26.91
N MET A 337 15.77 -24.46 -25.92
CA MET A 337 15.59 -25.92 -25.87
C MET A 337 14.76 -26.44 -27.04
N GLN A 338 13.80 -25.64 -27.54
CA GLN A 338 13.00 -25.98 -28.73
C GLN A 338 13.84 -25.99 -30.01
N TRP A 339 15.02 -25.35 -29.99
CA TRP A 339 15.91 -25.19 -31.14
C TRP A 339 17.19 -26.04 -31.03
N GLY A 340 17.21 -27.01 -30.09
CA GLY A 340 18.29 -28.00 -29.98
C GLY A 340 19.51 -27.55 -29.18
N SER A 341 19.37 -26.56 -28.30
CA SER A 341 20.45 -26.18 -27.38
C SER A 341 20.73 -27.28 -26.36
N SER A 342 21.98 -27.38 -25.88
CA SER A 342 22.34 -28.34 -24.83
C SER A 342 21.89 -27.86 -23.46
N LEU A 343 21.28 -28.75 -22.68
CA LEU A 343 20.77 -28.45 -21.34
C LEU A 343 21.89 -27.94 -20.43
N ASP A 344 23.07 -28.56 -20.47
CA ASP A 344 24.23 -28.16 -19.64
C ASP A 344 24.68 -26.72 -19.93
N ALA A 345 24.64 -26.29 -21.19
CA ALA A 345 24.98 -24.91 -21.56
C ALA A 345 23.91 -23.92 -21.10
N VAL A 346 22.63 -24.28 -21.20
CA VAL A 346 21.53 -23.45 -20.68
C VAL A 346 21.62 -23.32 -19.17
N LYS A 347 21.88 -24.44 -18.47
CA LYS A 347 22.04 -24.47 -17.02
C LYS A 347 23.21 -23.58 -16.58
N ALA A 348 24.35 -23.64 -17.28
CA ALA A 348 25.50 -22.79 -16.98
C ALA A 348 25.20 -21.28 -17.16
N VAL A 349 24.35 -20.91 -18.13
CA VAL A 349 23.97 -19.51 -18.35
C VAL A 349 22.93 -19.01 -17.34
N LEU A 350 22.04 -19.89 -16.88
CA LEU A 350 21.01 -19.54 -15.89
C LEU A 350 21.50 -19.65 -14.44
N ASP A 351 22.66 -20.25 -14.21
CA ASP A 351 23.20 -20.45 -12.87
C ASP A 351 23.53 -19.10 -12.22
N GLY A 352 22.99 -18.88 -11.02
CA GLY A 352 23.19 -17.64 -10.26
C GLY A 352 22.46 -16.40 -10.77
N VAL A 353 21.68 -16.47 -11.85
CA VAL A 353 20.95 -15.31 -12.38
C VAL A 353 19.76 -14.96 -11.48
N THR A 354 19.79 -13.78 -10.85
CA THR A 354 18.67 -13.27 -10.05
C THR A 354 17.71 -12.42 -10.90
N VAL A 355 16.54 -12.11 -10.34
CA VAL A 355 15.56 -11.23 -11.02
C VAL A 355 16.11 -9.81 -11.15
N GLU A 356 16.81 -9.35 -10.13
CA GLU A 356 17.47 -8.06 -10.09
C GLU A 356 18.55 -7.95 -11.18
N ASP A 357 19.36 -8.99 -11.37
CA ASP A 357 20.39 -9.02 -12.44
C ASP A 357 19.78 -8.87 -13.83
N VAL A 358 18.66 -9.56 -14.09
CA VAL A 358 17.92 -9.46 -15.36
C VAL A 358 17.44 -8.04 -15.62
N ILE A 359 16.95 -7.36 -14.59
CA ILE A 359 16.46 -5.98 -14.71
C ILE A 359 17.64 -5.05 -15.03
N GLU A 360 18.75 -5.16 -14.31
CA GLU A 360 19.94 -4.33 -14.54
C GLU A 360 20.57 -4.59 -15.92
N GLU A 361 20.68 -5.85 -16.35
CA GLU A 361 21.20 -6.19 -17.69
C GLU A 361 20.34 -5.56 -18.79
N VAL A 362 19.01 -5.62 -18.67
CA VAL A 362 18.10 -5.01 -19.63
C VAL A 362 18.25 -3.49 -19.64
N LEU A 363 18.28 -2.85 -18.46
CA LEU A 363 18.43 -1.39 -18.37
C LEU A 363 19.76 -0.91 -18.96
N GLN A 364 20.85 -1.66 -18.78
CA GLN A 364 22.16 -1.35 -19.37
C GLN A 364 22.23 -1.59 -20.88
N SER A 365 21.41 -2.51 -21.40
CA SER A 365 21.41 -2.86 -22.83
C SER A 365 20.70 -1.84 -23.73
N ILE A 366 19.84 -0.99 -23.15
CA ILE A 366 18.99 -0.06 -23.91
C ILE A 366 19.61 1.33 -23.89
N GLU A 367 19.74 1.94 -25.07
CA GLU A 367 20.19 3.31 -25.20
C GLU A 367 19.17 4.29 -24.58
N GLU A 368 19.65 5.12 -23.65
CA GLU A 368 18.83 6.16 -23.03
C GLU A 368 18.61 7.31 -24.03
N PRO A 369 17.38 7.80 -24.21
CA PRO A 369 17.13 8.97 -25.05
C PRO A 369 17.77 10.22 -24.43
N LEU A 370 18.23 11.12 -25.31
CA LEU A 370 19.01 12.32 -24.96
C LEU A 370 18.20 13.43 -24.27
#